data_AF-A0A9J7DNU7-F1
#
_entry.id   AF-A0A9J7DNU7-F1
#
_cell.length_a   1.000
_cell.length_b   1.000
_cell.length_c   1.000
_cell.angle_alpha   90.00
_cell.angle_beta   90.00
_cell.angle_gamma   90.00
#
_symmetry.space_group_name_H-M   'P 1'
#
loop_
_entity.id
_entity.type
_entity.pdbx_description
1 polymer ?
#
loop_
_entity_poly.entity_id
_entity_poly.type
_entity_poly.pdbx_seq_one_letter_code
_entity_poly.pdbx_strand_id
1 'polypeptide(L)'
;MELNFITTLIKHDVNHNVKQCFKSKKPFISRKEEVMAIKNKFPTKIPLIVERYHKERNLPTLDKSKFLVPEDITMSQFLVIIRNRIRIKPNQALYLIINNKSMLSMSLTMAQAYDNYGDEDGFLYITYASQEVFGYKDEMNIKQSNQEVQAIRHRFPNKVPLYVERYSREREVPALGRNKFLVPQELTMSQFLYIIRTKIKLRESQALYLLVNDKVLASHSMTMAQAYEQFRAHDGYLHITYAAQQVFG
;
A
#
# COMPACT_ATOMS: atom_id res chain seq x y z
N MET A 1 8.10 36.03 0.78
CA MET A 1 8.27 35.48 -0.58
C MET A 1 7.67 34.08 -0.55
N GLU A 2 6.42 33.97 -0.98
CA GLU A 2 5.65 32.72 -0.97
C GLU A 2 6.31 31.69 -1.89
N LEU A 3 6.70 30.54 -1.35
CA LEU A 3 6.97 29.38 -2.17
C LEU A 3 5.63 28.76 -2.57
N ASN A 4 5.21 29.05 -3.80
CA ASN A 4 4.16 28.32 -4.51
C ASN A 4 4.57 26.84 -4.64
N PHE A 5 4.17 26.02 -3.67
CA PHE A 5 4.13 24.58 -3.86
C PHE A 5 2.82 24.23 -4.56
N ILE A 6 2.85 24.18 -5.89
CA ILE A 6 1.91 23.32 -6.62
C ILE A 6 2.36 21.89 -6.35
N THR A 7 2.03 21.35 -5.17
CA THR A 7 1.91 19.91 -5.02
C THR A 7 0.68 19.50 -5.77
N THR A 8 0.81 19.20 -7.06
CA THR A 8 -0.17 18.35 -7.73
C THR A 8 -0.11 17.00 -7.02
N LEU A 9 -1.02 16.82 -6.06
CA LEU A 9 -1.37 15.55 -5.45
C LEU A 9 -1.93 14.64 -6.54
N ILE A 10 -1.06 14.06 -7.37
CA ILE A 10 -1.43 12.92 -8.20
C ILE A 10 -1.38 11.70 -7.28
N LYS A 11 -2.45 11.51 -6.50
CA LYS A 11 -2.72 10.21 -5.88
C LYS A 11 -2.94 9.21 -7.01
N HIS A 12 -2.07 8.21 -7.04
CA HIS A 12 -1.94 7.27 -8.14
C HIS A 12 -3.13 6.29 -8.20
N ASP A 13 -4.18 6.68 -8.91
CA ASP A 13 -5.12 5.74 -9.51
C ASP A 13 -4.49 5.20 -10.80
N VAL A 14 -4.40 3.88 -10.92
CA VAL A 14 -3.84 3.18 -12.10
C VAL A 14 -4.56 3.53 -13.40
N ASN A 15 -5.80 4.01 -13.32
CA ASN A 15 -6.63 4.41 -14.46
C ASN A 15 -6.68 5.93 -14.66
N HIS A 16 -5.97 6.75 -13.86
CA HIS A 16 -6.07 8.22 -13.87
C HIS A 16 -5.85 8.85 -15.27
N ASN A 17 -4.91 8.31 -16.05
CA ASN A 17 -4.55 8.86 -17.37
C ASN A 17 -5.32 8.20 -18.53
N VAL A 18 -6.31 7.36 -18.23
CA VAL A 18 -7.13 6.67 -19.23
C VAL A 18 -8.26 7.62 -19.65
N LYS A 19 -8.32 8.02 -20.93
CA LYS A 19 -9.34 8.96 -21.46
C LYS A 19 -10.80 8.58 -21.13
N GLN A 20 -11.06 7.31 -20.80
CA GLN A 20 -12.38 6.74 -20.56
C GLN A 20 -12.72 6.55 -19.06
N CYS A 21 -11.86 6.91 -18.11
CA CYS A 21 -12.12 6.70 -16.68
C CYS A 21 -13.10 7.73 -16.10
N PHE A 22 -13.66 7.45 -14.93
CA PHE A 22 -14.62 8.34 -14.28
C PHE A 22 -14.05 9.75 -14.02
N LYS A 23 -12.78 9.85 -13.61
CA LYS A 23 -12.12 11.14 -13.35
C LYS A 23 -11.96 11.98 -14.61
N SER A 24 -11.73 11.36 -15.78
CA SER A 24 -11.64 12.10 -17.05
C SER A 24 -13.02 12.49 -17.61
N LYS A 25 -14.04 11.69 -17.32
CA LYS A 25 -15.44 11.93 -17.74
C LYS A 25 -16.15 12.99 -16.92
N LYS A 26 -15.74 13.22 -15.66
CA LYS A 26 -16.42 14.13 -14.73
C LYS A 26 -15.45 15.09 -14.02
N PRO A 27 -15.66 16.43 -14.16
CA PRO A 27 -14.83 17.43 -13.49
C PRO A 27 -14.78 17.25 -11.97
N PHE A 28 -13.65 17.61 -11.35
CA PHE A 28 -13.41 17.47 -9.91
C PHE A 28 -14.51 18.09 -9.04
N ILE A 29 -14.88 19.34 -9.32
CA ILE A 29 -15.89 20.07 -8.54
C ILE A 29 -17.23 19.32 -8.54
N SER A 30 -17.67 18.84 -9.70
CA SER A 30 -18.92 18.09 -9.81
C SER A 30 -18.88 16.72 -9.12
N ARG A 31 -17.70 16.09 -9.02
CA ARG A 31 -17.52 14.86 -8.22
C ARG A 31 -17.66 15.16 -6.73
N LYS A 32 -17.03 16.24 -6.27
CA LYS A 32 -17.06 16.68 -4.86
C LYS A 32 -18.47 17.07 -4.40
N GLU A 33 -19.20 17.81 -5.22
CA GLU A 33 -20.61 18.15 -4.98
C GLU A 33 -21.49 16.89 -4.89
N GLU A 34 -21.27 15.93 -5.81
CA GLU A 34 -21.99 14.65 -5.78
C GLU A 34 -21.74 13.89 -4.47
N VAL A 35 -20.48 13.78 -4.04
CA VAL A 35 -20.15 13.11 -2.76
C VAL A 35 -20.77 13.84 -1.57
N MET A 36 -20.72 15.18 -1.56
CA MET A 36 -21.31 15.97 -0.48
C MET A 36 -22.82 15.68 -0.34
N ALA A 37 -23.55 15.65 -1.47
CA ALA A 37 -24.96 15.29 -1.48
C ALA A 37 -25.21 13.84 -1.04
N ILE A 38 -24.37 12.90 -1.47
CA ILE A 38 -24.46 11.48 -1.07
C ILE A 38 -24.25 11.32 0.43
N LYS A 39 -23.22 11.93 1.02
CA LYS A 39 -22.91 11.82 2.44
C LYS A 39 -24.01 12.42 3.32
N ASN A 40 -24.62 13.52 2.89
CA ASN A 40 -25.76 14.11 3.59
C ASN A 40 -26.97 13.17 3.61
N LYS A 41 -27.21 12.43 2.52
CA LYS A 41 -28.35 11.53 2.37
C LYS A 41 -28.11 10.14 2.97
N PHE A 42 -26.87 9.66 2.94
CA PHE A 42 -26.47 8.31 3.31
C PHE A 42 -25.19 8.34 4.16
N PRO A 43 -25.27 8.81 5.41
CA PRO A 43 -24.08 9.10 6.22
C PRO A 43 -23.27 7.85 6.59
N THR A 44 -23.88 6.67 6.61
CA THR A 44 -23.23 5.37 6.96
C THR A 44 -22.78 4.57 5.74
N LYS A 45 -22.68 5.24 4.59
CA LYS A 45 -22.34 4.60 3.32
C LYS A 45 -21.14 5.27 2.68
N ILE A 46 -20.26 4.43 2.15
CA ILE A 46 -19.06 4.85 1.44
C ILE A 46 -19.35 4.92 -0.07
N PRO A 47 -19.12 6.09 -0.72
CA PRO A 47 -19.22 6.24 -2.15
C PRO A 47 -17.95 5.71 -2.85
N LEU A 48 -18.13 4.75 -3.75
CA LEU A 48 -17.04 4.08 -4.47
C LEU A 48 -17.16 4.25 -5.97
N ILE A 49 -16.01 4.37 -6.62
CA ILE A 49 -15.84 4.19 -8.06
C ILE A 49 -15.04 2.91 -8.29
N VAL A 50 -15.64 1.95 -8.99
CA VAL A 50 -15.04 0.65 -9.31
C VAL A 50 -14.89 0.52 -10.82
N GLU A 51 -13.66 0.42 -11.29
CA GLU A 51 -13.36 0.33 -12.73
C GLU A 51 -12.51 -0.89 -13.05
N ARG A 52 -12.66 -1.41 -14.27
CA ARG A 52 -11.77 -2.45 -14.76
C ARG A 52 -10.41 -1.85 -15.02
N TYR A 53 -9.33 -2.56 -14.70
CA TYR A 53 -7.99 -2.10 -15.06
C TYR A 53 -7.88 -1.96 -16.58
N HIS A 54 -7.28 -0.87 -17.06
CA HIS A 54 -7.28 -0.55 -18.49
C HIS A 54 -6.55 -1.58 -19.39
N LYS A 55 -5.59 -2.34 -18.84
CA LYS A 55 -4.91 -3.45 -19.55
C LYS A 55 -5.56 -4.82 -19.33
N GLU A 56 -6.60 -4.92 -18.50
CA GLU A 56 -7.34 -6.17 -18.32
C GLU A 56 -8.09 -6.54 -19.60
N ARG A 57 -8.05 -7.83 -19.95
CA ARG A 57 -8.63 -8.38 -21.19
C ARG A 57 -9.47 -9.62 -20.96
N ASN A 58 -9.26 -10.32 -19.84
CA ASN A 58 -9.85 -11.62 -19.51
C ASN A 58 -11.09 -11.49 -18.63
N LEU A 59 -11.22 -10.40 -17.86
CA LEU A 59 -12.40 -10.15 -17.03
C LEU A 59 -13.46 -9.32 -17.77
N PRO A 60 -14.77 -9.63 -17.60
CA PRO A 60 -15.87 -8.80 -18.07
C PRO A 60 -15.86 -7.40 -17.47
N THR A 61 -16.53 -6.46 -18.13
CA THR A 61 -16.76 -5.10 -17.60
C THR A 61 -17.91 -5.07 -16.60
N LEU A 62 -17.93 -4.06 -15.71
CA LEU A 62 -19.07 -3.77 -14.86
C LEU A 62 -20.07 -2.89 -15.63
N ASP A 63 -21.36 -3.18 -15.51
CA ASP A 63 -22.42 -2.32 -16.07
C ASP A 63 -22.51 -0.97 -15.34
N LYS A 64 -22.20 -0.96 -14.05
CA LYS A 64 -22.21 0.22 -13.19
C LYS A 64 -20.90 0.30 -12.43
N SER A 65 -20.21 1.44 -12.54
CA SER A 65 -18.96 1.71 -11.83
C SER A 65 -19.17 2.42 -10.49
N LYS A 66 -20.35 3.01 -10.23
CA LYS A 66 -20.64 3.71 -8.97
C LYS A 66 -21.32 2.78 -7.97
N PHE A 67 -20.80 2.72 -6.76
CA PHE A 67 -21.36 1.92 -5.67
C PHE A 67 -21.52 2.77 -4.41
N LEU A 68 -22.49 2.37 -3.60
CA LEU A 68 -22.72 2.92 -2.27
C LEU A 68 -22.76 1.75 -1.29
N VAL A 69 -21.72 1.62 -0.47
CA VAL A 69 -21.43 0.40 0.30
C VAL A 69 -21.48 0.70 1.79
N PRO A 70 -22.10 -0.16 2.63
CA PRO A 70 -21.98 -0.04 4.09
C PRO A 70 -20.53 0.03 4.57
N GLU A 71 -20.28 0.83 5.60
CA GLU A 71 -18.96 1.06 6.20
C GLU A 71 -18.32 -0.19 6.79
N ASP A 72 -19.13 -1.10 7.31
CA ASP A 72 -18.74 -2.32 8.03
C ASP A 72 -18.38 -3.49 7.10
N ILE A 73 -18.72 -3.41 5.81
CA ILE A 73 -18.34 -4.44 4.83
C ILE A 73 -16.83 -4.53 4.74
N THR A 74 -16.30 -5.74 4.77
CA THR A 74 -14.87 -6.00 4.58
C THR A 74 -14.48 -6.03 3.10
N MET A 75 -13.19 -5.82 2.82
CA MET A 75 -12.63 -5.98 1.47
C MET A 75 -12.92 -7.37 0.87
N SER A 76 -12.89 -8.45 1.68
CA SER A 76 -13.27 -9.80 1.23
C SER A 76 -14.73 -9.90 0.79
N GLN A 77 -15.66 -9.36 1.57
CA GLN A 77 -17.08 -9.35 1.25
C GLN A 77 -17.34 -8.49 0.01
N PHE A 78 -16.66 -7.35 -0.10
CA PHE A 78 -16.75 -6.49 -1.27
C PHE A 78 -16.21 -7.18 -2.54
N LEU A 79 -15.10 -7.92 -2.45
CA LEU A 79 -14.58 -8.74 -3.54
C LEU A 79 -15.62 -9.75 -4.04
N VAL A 80 -16.34 -10.41 -3.13
CA VAL A 80 -17.44 -11.34 -3.48
C VAL A 80 -18.58 -10.59 -4.18
N ILE A 81 -18.95 -9.39 -3.73
CA ILE A 81 -19.96 -8.56 -4.39
C ILE A 81 -19.54 -8.24 -5.83
N ILE A 82 -18.30 -7.80 -6.05
CA ILE A 82 -17.80 -7.50 -7.40
C ILE A 82 -17.78 -8.77 -8.25
N ARG A 83 -17.28 -9.89 -7.72
CA ARG A 83 -17.27 -11.20 -8.40
C ARG A 83 -18.65 -11.58 -8.93
N ASN A 84 -19.68 -11.44 -8.10
CA ASN A 84 -21.06 -11.75 -8.47
C ASN A 84 -21.61 -10.79 -9.55
N ARG A 85 -21.20 -9.52 -9.51
CA ARG A 85 -21.60 -8.51 -10.51
C ARG A 85 -20.99 -8.75 -11.88
N ILE A 86 -19.71 -9.13 -11.96
CA ILE A 86 -19.02 -9.38 -13.23
C ILE A 86 -19.21 -10.80 -13.78
N ARG A 87 -19.90 -11.68 -13.04
CA ARG A 87 -20.27 -13.05 -13.46
C ARG A 87 -19.08 -13.89 -13.97
N ILE A 88 -17.96 -13.90 -13.25
CA ILE A 88 -16.81 -14.74 -13.60
C ILE A 88 -16.91 -16.16 -13.05
N LYS A 89 -16.21 -17.10 -13.70
CA LYS A 89 -16.15 -18.51 -13.31
C LYS A 89 -15.55 -18.67 -11.91
N PRO A 90 -15.95 -19.67 -11.09
CA PRO A 90 -15.42 -19.89 -9.73
C PRO A 90 -13.88 -19.97 -9.65
N ASN A 91 -13.23 -20.48 -10.70
CA ASN A 91 -11.77 -20.66 -10.74
C ASN A 91 -11.03 -19.44 -11.31
N GLN A 92 -11.74 -18.44 -11.81
CA GLN A 92 -11.11 -17.24 -12.35
C GLN A 92 -10.76 -16.28 -11.21
N ALA A 93 -9.49 -15.90 -11.11
CA ALA A 93 -9.02 -15.02 -10.07
C ALA A 93 -9.46 -13.57 -10.32
N LEU A 94 -9.74 -12.85 -9.23
CA LEU A 94 -10.16 -11.45 -9.22
C LEU A 94 -9.44 -10.74 -8.07
N TYR A 95 -8.83 -9.60 -8.37
CA TYR A 95 -8.11 -8.77 -7.42
C TYR A 95 -8.69 -7.37 -7.44
N LEU A 96 -8.60 -6.69 -6.28
CA LEU A 96 -8.92 -5.28 -6.12
C LEU A 96 -7.64 -4.51 -5.83
N ILE A 97 -7.55 -3.30 -6.39
CA ILE A 97 -6.39 -2.41 -6.30
C ILE A 97 -6.91 -1.04 -5.89
N ILE A 98 -6.33 -0.46 -4.84
CA ILE A 98 -6.66 0.88 -4.36
C ILE A 98 -5.36 1.67 -4.22
N ASN A 99 -5.27 2.86 -4.83
CA ASN A 99 -4.05 3.69 -4.82
C ASN A 99 -2.77 2.91 -5.18
N ASN A 100 -2.81 2.14 -6.28
CA ASN A 100 -1.76 1.21 -6.71
C ASN A 100 -1.39 0.10 -5.70
N LYS A 101 -2.04 0.01 -4.54
CA LYS A 101 -1.83 -1.04 -3.56
C LYS A 101 -2.84 -2.15 -3.76
N SER A 102 -2.29 -3.29 -4.13
CA SER A 102 -3.02 -4.50 -4.46
C SER A 102 -3.11 -5.45 -3.23
N MET A 103 -2.18 -5.28 -2.28
CA MET A 103 -2.04 -6.08 -1.05
C MET A 103 -2.76 -5.46 0.17
N LEU A 104 -3.95 -4.89 -0.03
CA LEU A 104 -4.76 -4.48 1.12
C LEU A 104 -5.23 -5.73 1.87
N SER A 105 -5.18 -5.69 3.22
CA SER A 105 -5.70 -6.81 4.02
C SER A 105 -7.18 -7.01 3.71
N MET A 106 -7.54 -8.25 3.37
CA MET A 106 -8.93 -8.64 3.06
C MET A 106 -9.89 -8.46 4.24
N SER A 107 -9.34 -8.33 5.45
CA SER A 107 -10.10 -8.04 6.68
C SER A 107 -10.37 -6.55 6.92
N LEU A 108 -9.78 -5.64 6.15
CA LEU A 108 -10.05 -4.21 6.29
C LEU A 108 -11.52 -3.93 5.97
N THR A 109 -12.15 -3.10 6.78
CA THR A 109 -13.49 -2.57 6.51
C THR A 109 -13.44 -1.50 5.43
N MET A 110 -14.56 -1.26 4.74
CA MET A 110 -14.68 -0.20 3.75
C MET A 110 -14.46 1.18 4.36
N ALA A 111 -14.88 1.40 5.62
CA ALA A 111 -14.55 2.62 6.37
C ALA A 111 -13.03 2.81 6.51
N GLN A 112 -12.31 1.80 6.99
CA GLN A 112 -10.85 1.88 7.11
C GLN A 112 -10.15 2.06 5.77
N ALA A 113 -10.62 1.40 4.71
CA ALA A 113 -10.09 1.61 3.37
C ALA A 113 -10.34 3.04 2.89
N TYR A 114 -11.53 3.58 3.16
CA TYR A 114 -11.91 4.94 2.80
C TYR A 114 -11.07 6.00 3.53
N ASP A 115 -10.87 5.85 4.85
CA ASP A 115 -10.06 6.79 5.64
C ASP A 115 -8.60 6.83 5.18
N ASN A 116 -8.05 5.67 4.82
CA ASN A 116 -6.65 5.55 4.41
C ASN A 116 -6.41 5.95 2.95
N TYR A 117 -7.39 5.74 2.07
CA TYR A 117 -7.18 5.78 0.62
C TYR A 117 -8.18 6.62 -0.16
N GLY A 118 -9.13 7.28 0.51
CA GLY A 118 -10.07 8.21 -0.10
C GLY A 118 -9.39 9.30 -0.92
N ASP A 119 -10.00 9.61 -2.04
CA ASP A 119 -9.58 10.71 -2.91
C ASP A 119 -10.13 12.04 -2.40
N GLU A 120 -9.52 13.14 -2.84
CA GLU A 120 -9.86 14.50 -2.38
C GLU A 120 -11.23 14.98 -2.88
N ASP A 121 -11.74 14.34 -3.93
CA ASP A 121 -13.12 14.55 -4.37
C ASP A 121 -14.15 13.84 -3.47
N GLY A 122 -13.69 13.01 -2.53
CA GLY A 122 -14.51 12.27 -1.58
C GLY A 122 -14.98 10.89 -2.05
N PHE A 123 -14.62 10.40 -3.23
CA PHE A 123 -14.81 9.01 -3.61
C PHE A 123 -13.63 8.14 -3.17
N LEU A 124 -13.87 6.85 -2.98
CA LEU A 124 -12.80 5.84 -2.97
C LEU A 124 -12.75 5.11 -4.31
N TYR A 125 -11.58 5.13 -4.94
CA TYR A 125 -11.35 4.56 -6.27
C TYR A 125 -10.73 3.17 -6.15
N ILE A 126 -11.39 2.20 -6.77
CA ILE A 126 -11.00 0.80 -6.75
C ILE A 126 -10.90 0.31 -8.19
N THR A 127 -9.80 -0.35 -8.51
CA THR A 127 -9.62 -1.01 -9.80
C THR A 127 -9.64 -2.53 -9.63
N TYR A 128 -10.29 -3.27 -10.52
CA TYR A 128 -10.23 -4.73 -10.53
C TYR A 128 -9.48 -5.31 -11.73
N ALA A 129 -8.80 -6.44 -11.52
CA ALA A 129 -8.01 -7.16 -12.52
C ALA A 129 -7.90 -8.67 -12.20
N SER A 130 -7.50 -9.46 -13.19
CA SER A 130 -7.21 -10.89 -13.09
C SER A 130 -5.81 -11.14 -12.53
N GLN A 131 -5.53 -12.37 -12.09
CA GLN A 131 -4.21 -12.76 -11.56
C GLN A 131 -3.09 -12.53 -12.55
N GLU A 132 -3.29 -12.85 -13.82
CA GLU A 132 -2.26 -12.71 -14.85
C GLU A 132 -1.81 -11.26 -14.95
N VAL A 133 -2.77 -10.34 -15.01
CA VAL A 133 -2.50 -8.90 -15.12
C VAL A 133 -1.95 -8.31 -13.84
N PHE A 134 -2.35 -8.84 -12.68
CA PHE A 134 -1.81 -8.50 -11.37
C PHE A 134 -0.35 -8.96 -11.22
N GLY A 135 -0.06 -10.22 -11.57
CA GLY A 135 1.27 -10.82 -11.51
C GLY A 135 2.26 -10.02 -12.35
N TYR A 136 1.88 -9.62 -13.57
CA TYR A 136 2.73 -8.74 -14.40
C TYR A 136 3.05 -7.40 -13.74
N LYS A 137 2.11 -6.80 -13.00
CA LYS A 137 2.34 -5.51 -12.32
C LYS A 137 3.26 -5.66 -11.13
N ASP A 138 3.03 -6.65 -10.29
CA ASP A 138 3.89 -6.92 -9.14
C ASP A 138 5.29 -7.33 -9.61
N GLU A 139 5.41 -8.17 -10.63
CA GLU A 139 6.68 -8.50 -11.26
C GLU A 139 7.39 -7.27 -11.86
N MET A 140 6.67 -6.37 -12.53
CA MET A 140 7.26 -5.14 -13.08
C MET A 140 7.73 -4.21 -11.97
N ASN A 141 6.94 -4.04 -10.90
CA ASN A 141 7.31 -3.24 -9.74
C ASN A 141 8.54 -3.82 -9.02
N ILE A 142 8.60 -5.15 -8.86
CA ILE A 142 9.75 -5.87 -8.31
C ILE A 142 10.97 -5.66 -9.20
N LYS A 143 10.84 -5.83 -10.53
CA LYS A 143 11.95 -5.61 -11.49
C LYS A 143 12.47 -4.18 -11.44
N GLN A 144 11.58 -3.18 -11.40
CA GLN A 144 11.98 -1.78 -11.32
C GLN A 144 12.67 -1.44 -9.99
N SER A 145 12.14 -1.94 -8.87
CA SER A 145 12.76 -1.79 -7.54
C SER A 145 14.12 -2.47 -7.48
N ASN A 146 14.25 -3.65 -8.09
CA ASN A 146 15.51 -4.39 -8.13
C ASN A 146 16.55 -3.63 -8.98
N GLN A 147 16.16 -3.06 -10.12
CA GLN A 147 17.02 -2.19 -10.94
C GLN A 147 17.48 -0.94 -10.16
N GLU A 148 16.56 -0.28 -9.44
CA GLU A 148 16.89 0.86 -8.56
C GLU A 148 17.93 0.44 -7.50
N VAL A 149 17.70 -0.69 -6.83
CA VAL A 149 18.60 -1.22 -5.80
C VAL A 149 19.96 -1.57 -6.39
N GLN A 150 20.02 -2.22 -7.56
CA GLN A 150 21.28 -2.54 -8.23
C GLN A 150 22.08 -1.28 -8.52
N ALA A 151 21.44 -0.22 -9.04
CA ALA A 151 22.09 1.07 -9.27
C ALA A 151 22.61 1.70 -7.97
N ILE A 152 21.81 1.66 -6.90
CA ILE A 152 22.20 2.17 -5.57
C ILE A 152 23.41 1.40 -5.02
N ARG A 153 23.42 0.07 -5.11
CA ARG A 153 24.52 -0.77 -4.61
C ARG A 153 25.80 -0.60 -5.42
N HIS A 154 25.69 -0.41 -6.73
CA HIS A 154 26.84 -0.06 -7.56
C HIS A 154 27.44 1.29 -7.14
N ARG A 155 26.59 2.28 -6.86
CA ARG A 155 27.01 3.62 -6.44
C ARG A 155 27.52 3.68 -4.99
N PHE A 156 26.97 2.85 -4.10
CA PHE A 156 27.26 2.84 -2.67
C PHE A 156 27.53 1.40 -2.19
N PRO A 157 28.71 0.84 -2.51
CA PRO A 157 28.99 -0.59 -2.29
C PRO A 157 29.03 -0.99 -0.80
N ASN A 158 29.42 -0.06 0.09
CA ASN A 158 29.50 -0.30 1.54
C ASN A 158 28.17 -0.03 2.27
N LYS A 159 27.06 0.03 1.55
CA LYS A 159 25.75 0.35 2.10
C LYS A 159 24.71 -0.69 1.75
N VAL A 160 23.78 -0.88 2.68
CA VAL A 160 22.66 -1.82 2.56
C VAL A 160 21.36 -1.04 2.37
N PRO A 161 20.61 -1.30 1.28
CA PRO A 161 19.30 -0.70 1.04
C PRO A 161 18.23 -1.44 1.85
N LEU A 162 17.52 -0.69 2.69
CA LEU A 162 16.44 -1.20 3.54
C LEU A 162 15.09 -0.61 3.14
N TYR A 163 14.07 -1.45 3.19
CA TYR A 163 12.68 -1.00 3.26
C TYR A 163 12.18 -1.24 4.68
N VAL A 164 11.74 -0.20 5.36
CA VAL A 164 11.43 -0.22 6.79
C VAL A 164 10.03 0.30 7.01
N GLU A 165 9.19 -0.50 7.65
CA GLU A 165 7.82 -0.11 7.94
C GLU A 165 7.35 -0.53 9.33
N ARG A 166 6.30 0.16 9.79
CA ARG A 166 5.62 -0.21 11.02
C ARG A 166 4.79 -1.46 10.75
N TYR A 167 4.79 -2.41 11.67
CA TYR A 167 3.92 -3.58 11.56
C TYR A 167 2.46 -3.14 11.39
N SER A 168 1.75 -3.74 10.45
CA SER A 168 0.43 -3.28 10.01
C SER A 168 -0.62 -3.24 11.13
N ARG A 169 -0.49 -4.11 12.14
CA ARG A 169 -1.42 -4.17 13.30
C ARG A 169 -0.98 -3.30 14.48
N GLU A 170 0.21 -2.70 14.41
CA GLU A 170 0.74 -1.84 15.47
C GLU A 170 0.01 -0.49 15.50
N ARG A 171 -0.38 -0.06 16.70
CA ARG A 171 -1.15 1.18 16.93
C ARG A 171 -0.46 2.14 17.91
N GLU A 172 0.39 1.63 18.79
CA GLU A 172 1.04 2.41 19.85
C GLU A 172 2.29 3.12 19.35
N VAL A 173 2.98 2.52 18.38
CA VAL A 173 4.22 3.07 17.84
C VAL A 173 3.92 4.01 16.67
N PRO A 174 4.48 5.24 16.61
CA PRO A 174 4.34 6.11 15.45
C PRO A 174 4.90 5.52 14.15
N ALA A 175 4.31 5.89 13.01
CA ALA A 175 4.85 5.58 11.69
C ALA A 175 6.09 6.46 11.39
N LEU A 176 7.09 5.91 10.70
CA LEU A 176 8.21 6.67 10.17
C LEU A 176 7.73 7.58 9.03
N GLY A 177 8.32 8.78 8.91
CA GLY A 177 8.05 9.68 7.78
C GLY A 177 8.66 9.23 6.45
N ARG A 178 9.55 8.23 6.46
CA ARG A 178 10.19 7.63 5.27
C ARG A 178 10.44 6.15 5.53
N ASN A 179 10.28 5.33 4.48
CA ASN A 179 10.41 3.88 4.57
C ASN A 179 11.68 3.33 3.88
N LYS A 180 12.32 4.09 2.98
CA LYS A 180 13.57 3.65 2.33
C LYS A 180 14.79 4.21 3.05
N PHE A 181 15.74 3.35 3.38
CA PHE A 181 16.98 3.72 4.06
C PHE A 181 18.19 3.11 3.36
N LEU A 182 19.34 3.78 3.50
CA LEU A 182 20.62 3.28 3.05
C LEU A 182 21.58 3.35 4.24
N VAL A 183 21.95 2.20 4.79
CA VAL A 183 22.71 2.10 6.05
C VAL A 183 24.09 1.50 5.85
N PRO A 184 25.09 1.81 6.70
CA PRO A 184 26.38 1.09 6.68
C PRO A 184 26.19 -0.41 6.85
N GLN A 185 26.95 -1.21 6.10
CA GLN A 185 26.84 -2.66 6.10
C GLN A 185 27.31 -3.31 7.41
N GLU A 186 28.23 -2.65 8.10
CA GLU A 186 28.79 -3.01 9.41
C GLU A 186 27.86 -2.69 10.60
N LEU A 187 26.80 -1.91 10.37
CA LEU A 187 25.82 -1.58 11.40
C LEU A 187 25.15 -2.85 11.89
N THR A 188 24.98 -3.01 13.20
CA THR A 188 24.27 -4.16 13.78
C THR A 188 22.76 -3.93 13.85
N MET A 189 21.97 -5.00 13.91
CA MET A 189 20.52 -4.94 14.14
C MET A 189 20.18 -4.13 15.40
N SER A 190 20.95 -4.26 16.48
CA SER A 190 20.72 -3.48 17.72
C SER A 190 21.01 -2.00 17.56
N GLN A 191 22.10 -1.64 16.87
CA GLN A 191 22.40 -0.23 16.58
C GLN A 191 21.33 0.36 15.67
N PHE A 192 20.82 -0.40 14.71
CA PHE A 192 19.73 0.05 13.85
C PHE A 192 18.41 0.19 14.61
N LEU A 193 18.08 -0.74 15.51
CA LEU A 193 16.94 -0.64 16.41
C LEU A 193 16.99 0.66 17.23
N TYR A 194 18.17 1.01 17.76
CA TYR A 194 18.37 2.28 18.46
C TYR A 194 18.11 3.50 17.57
N ILE A 195 18.55 3.48 16.30
CA ILE A 195 18.25 4.53 15.32
C ILE A 195 16.75 4.65 15.07
N ILE A 196 16.02 3.54 14.97
CA ILE A 196 14.57 3.59 14.77
C ILE A 196 13.88 4.15 16.02
N ARG A 197 14.26 3.73 17.23
CA ARG A 197 13.72 4.25 18.50
C ARG A 197 13.88 5.77 18.62
N THR A 198 15.06 6.30 18.27
CA THR A 198 15.33 7.74 18.32
C THR A 198 14.50 8.51 17.29
N LYS A 199 14.30 7.95 16.09
CA LYS A 199 13.50 8.60 15.04
C LYS A 199 12.01 8.64 15.33
N ILE A 200 11.44 7.60 15.94
CA ILE A 200 10.01 7.54 16.27
C ILE A 200 9.66 8.18 17.62
N LYS A 201 10.67 8.73 18.33
CA LYS A 201 10.52 9.36 19.65
C LYS A 201 9.78 8.47 20.66
N LEU A 202 10.15 7.20 20.71
CA LEU A 202 9.53 6.23 21.62
C LEU A 202 9.90 6.53 23.07
N ARG A 203 8.97 6.30 24.01
CA ARG A 203 9.27 6.42 25.45
C ARG A 203 10.30 5.35 25.86
N GLU A 204 11.17 5.68 26.81
CA GLU A 204 12.25 4.77 27.25
C GLU A 204 11.71 3.41 27.75
N SER A 205 10.55 3.41 28.39
CA SER A 205 9.90 2.21 28.93
C SER A 205 9.21 1.31 27.90
N GLN A 206 9.00 1.78 26.66
CA GLN A 206 8.34 0.98 25.64
C GLN A 206 9.36 0.09 24.91
N ALA A 207 9.08 -1.20 24.82
CA ALA A 207 9.87 -2.13 24.01
C ALA A 207 9.68 -1.85 22.51
N LEU A 208 10.69 -2.17 21.71
CA LEU A 208 10.61 -2.11 20.25
C LEU A 208 11.37 -3.31 19.68
N TYR A 209 10.72 -4.04 18.78
CA TYR A 209 11.27 -5.23 18.13
C TYR A 209 11.41 -4.98 16.64
N LEU A 210 12.42 -5.60 16.02
CA LEU A 210 12.59 -5.64 14.58
C LEU A 210 12.35 -7.06 14.08
N LEU A 211 11.57 -7.17 13.01
CA LEU A 211 11.38 -8.40 12.24
C LEU A 211 11.97 -8.19 10.85
N VAL A 212 12.56 -9.24 10.29
CA VAL A 212 13.02 -9.28 8.90
C VAL A 212 11.99 -10.05 8.08
N ASN A 213 11.57 -9.45 6.96
CA ASN A 213 10.51 -9.97 6.07
C ASN A 213 9.23 -10.40 6.82
N ASP A 214 8.82 -9.59 7.81
CA ASP A 214 7.65 -9.82 8.69
C ASP A 214 7.64 -11.13 9.49
N LYS A 215 8.73 -11.92 9.48
CA LYS A 215 8.70 -13.29 10.00
C LYS A 215 9.90 -13.68 10.85
N VAL A 216 11.08 -13.14 10.58
CA VAL A 216 12.31 -13.60 11.22
C VAL A 216 12.75 -12.57 12.26
N LEU A 217 12.81 -12.99 13.52
CA LEU A 217 13.47 -12.17 14.54
C LEU A 217 14.98 -12.23 14.27
N ALA A 218 15.57 -11.10 13.90
CA ALA A 218 17.00 -11.06 13.64
C ALA A 218 17.78 -11.01 14.97
N SER A 219 18.91 -11.71 15.02
CA SER A 219 19.83 -11.61 16.16
C SER A 219 20.29 -10.16 16.36
N HIS A 220 20.30 -9.72 17.61
CA HIS A 220 20.75 -8.39 18.03
C HIS A 220 22.15 -8.02 17.55
N SER A 221 23.06 -8.99 17.43
CA SER A 221 24.45 -8.81 17.01
C SER A 221 24.68 -8.95 15.52
N MET A 222 23.69 -9.44 14.75
CA MET A 222 23.80 -9.62 13.30
C MET A 222 24.04 -8.27 12.62
N THR A 223 24.98 -8.22 11.68
CA THR A 223 25.25 -7.02 10.89
C THR A 223 24.23 -6.87 9.75
N MET A 224 24.04 -5.64 9.25
CA MET A 224 23.18 -5.38 8.09
C MET A 224 23.65 -6.14 6.86
N ALA A 225 24.97 -6.31 6.68
CA ALA A 225 25.54 -7.13 5.61
C ALA A 225 25.04 -8.58 5.68
N GLN A 226 25.19 -9.22 6.85
CA GLN A 226 24.76 -10.60 7.09
C GLN A 226 23.25 -10.75 6.90
N ALA A 227 22.47 -9.83 7.48
CA ALA A 227 21.02 -9.84 7.33
C ALA A 227 20.59 -9.68 5.87
N TYR A 228 21.27 -8.82 5.10
CA TYR A 228 20.98 -8.60 3.69
C TYR A 228 21.33 -9.82 2.84
N GLU A 229 22.50 -10.43 3.04
CA GLU A 229 22.89 -11.66 2.32
C GLU A 229 21.92 -12.80 2.59
N GLN A 230 21.45 -12.93 3.84
CA GLN A 230 20.60 -14.03 4.25
C GLN A 230 19.12 -13.83 3.89
N PHE A 231 18.61 -12.59 3.93
CA PHE A 231 17.17 -12.32 3.91
C PHE A 231 16.72 -11.26 2.90
N ARG A 232 17.55 -10.84 1.96
CA ARG A 232 17.12 -9.90 0.91
C ARG A 232 15.90 -10.43 0.15
N ALA A 233 14.90 -9.56 -0.06
CA ALA A 233 13.71 -9.87 -0.84
C ALA A 233 13.94 -9.78 -2.36
N HIS A 234 12.98 -10.27 -3.15
CA HIS A 234 13.06 -10.30 -4.62
C HIS A 234 13.12 -8.91 -5.26
N ASP A 235 12.60 -7.89 -4.59
CA ASP A 235 12.68 -6.48 -5.02
C ASP A 235 14.05 -5.83 -4.76
N GLY A 236 14.99 -6.58 -4.16
CA GLY A 236 16.35 -6.16 -3.88
C GLY A 236 16.54 -5.50 -2.50
N TYR A 237 15.49 -5.11 -1.80
CA TYR A 237 15.62 -4.52 -0.47
C TYR A 237 15.73 -5.60 0.62
N LEU A 238 16.30 -5.25 1.76
CA LEU A 238 16.07 -5.98 3.01
C LEU A 238 14.88 -5.33 3.72
N HIS A 239 13.80 -6.09 3.90
CA HIS A 239 12.58 -5.60 4.54
C HIS A 239 12.68 -5.77 6.04
N ILE A 240 12.51 -4.67 6.78
CA ILE A 240 12.54 -4.63 8.23
C ILE A 240 11.23 -4.03 8.74
N THR A 241 10.56 -4.75 9.62
CA THR A 241 9.31 -4.31 10.22
C THR A 241 9.51 -4.05 11.70
N TYR A 242 8.93 -2.98 12.24
CA TYR A 242 9.03 -2.65 13.67
C TYR A 242 7.68 -2.64 14.39
N ALA A 243 7.67 -3.11 15.64
CA ALA A 243 6.48 -3.19 16.51
C ALA A 243 6.85 -3.05 17.99
N ALA A 244 5.91 -2.60 18.83
CA ALA A 244 6.09 -2.50 20.29
C ALA A 244 5.94 -3.85 21.00
N GLN A 245 5.08 -4.72 20.49
CA GLN A 245 4.87 -6.06 21.05
C GLN A 245 5.76 -7.09 20.35
N GLN A 246 6.22 -8.09 21.10
CA GLN A 246 6.83 -9.28 20.52
C GLN A 246 5.73 -9.99 19.72
N VAL A 247 5.77 -9.89 18.40
CA VAL A 247 4.70 -10.40 17.50
C VAL A 247 4.70 -11.94 17.39
N PHE A 248 5.39 -12.62 18.30
CA PHE A 248 5.37 -14.07 18.44
C PHE A 248 4.49 -14.44 19.62
N GLY A 249 3.22 -14.73 19.30
CA GLY A 249 2.27 -15.47 20.12
C GLY A 249 1.69 -16.58 19.27
#